data_AF-U2HWK8-F1
#
_entry.id   AF-U2HWK8-F1
#
_cell.length_a   1.000
_cell.length_b   1.000
_cell.length_c   1.000
_cell.angle_alpha   90.00
_cell.angle_beta   90.00
_cell.angle_gamma   90.00
#
_symmetry.space_group_name_H-M   'P 1'
#
loop_
_entity.id
_entity.type
_entity.pdbx_description
1 polymer ?
#
loop_
_entity_poly.entity_id
_entity_poly.type
_entity_poly.pdbx_seq_one_letter_code
_entity_poly.pdbx_strand_id
1 'polypeptide(L)'
;MVCTFSSCDKNNEKGELVDGIQVSETEGFEEKVGQLKWTAEGGLDTIYVASNSPLKLSFETNEVNNWVKVDKIEAIAGTNKSRVILDVLPMEKIYKKRVGVLNLNNDDTYSGVFIRLNQGYNMRVEENFAWLKYGSGSPLDLSKATPMAQWTATQKQIGWTSSNTASTLGMNGYMLLGAADQGVNLSSPIYPGLEKDSLLLLTFDAVGYISKAGLKDKDKLTVKLVGAEFENGETSKVVTLAYYDYQSALLLSTMWEGSQFEFVVKKPNLNPTASTIQLQFMTGDQQEESGNRVFIDNINLYITDQFTPVKK
;
A
#
# COMPACT_ATOMS: atom_id res chain seq x y z
N MET A 1 24.09 -19.69 57.81
CA MET A 1 24.87 -18.56 57.28
C MET A 1 24.25 -18.21 55.93
N VAL A 2 23.34 -17.24 55.93
CA VAL A 2 22.66 -16.75 54.72
C VAL A 2 23.09 -15.31 54.59
N CYS A 3 23.93 -15.02 53.60
CA CYS A 3 24.32 -13.66 53.27
C CYS A 3 23.28 -13.07 52.33
N THR A 4 22.46 -12.17 52.88
CA THR A 4 21.61 -11.23 52.15
C THR A 4 22.52 -10.24 51.43
N PHE A 5 22.46 -10.21 50.10
CA PHE A 5 23.01 -9.11 49.31
C PHE A 5 22.00 -7.96 49.33
N SER A 6 22.28 -6.93 50.12
CA SER A 6 21.61 -5.63 49.98
C SER A 6 22.19 -4.90 48.78
N SER A 7 21.38 -4.72 47.73
CA SER A 7 21.64 -3.72 46.69
C SER A 7 21.41 -2.34 47.30
N CYS A 8 22.42 -1.47 47.26
CA CYS A 8 22.26 -0.08 47.64
C CYS A 8 21.64 0.69 46.47
N ASP A 9 20.31 0.84 46.48
CA ASP A 9 19.66 1.84 45.64
C ASP A 9 19.97 3.22 46.23
N LYS A 10 20.86 3.96 45.58
CA LYS A 10 21.06 5.38 45.85
C LYS A 10 19.94 6.16 45.15
N ASN A 11 18.98 6.64 45.94
CA ASN A 11 18.09 7.71 45.52
C ASN A 11 18.91 8.99 45.30
N ASN A 12 19.15 9.37 44.03
CA ASN A 12 19.80 10.62 43.67
C ASN A 12 18.80 11.58 43.03
N GLU A 13 18.08 12.31 43.88
CA GLU A 13 17.32 13.50 43.48
C GLU A 13 18.30 14.65 43.15
N LYS A 14 18.81 14.69 41.90
CA LYS A 14 19.28 15.87 41.15
C LYS A 14 19.93 15.43 39.83
N GLY A 15 19.23 15.65 38.72
CA GLY A 15 19.76 15.61 37.34
C GLY A 15 20.63 14.40 37.03
N GLU A 16 20.05 13.20 37.07
CA GLU A 16 20.79 11.97 36.81
C GLU A 16 21.32 11.94 35.36
N LEU A 17 22.65 11.76 35.24
CA LEU A 17 23.29 11.33 34.00
C LEU A 17 22.65 10.00 33.59
N VAL A 18 22.11 9.92 32.38
CA VAL A 18 21.52 8.68 31.86
C VAL A 18 22.63 7.74 31.37
N ASP A 19 22.49 6.44 31.63
CA ASP A 19 23.39 5.43 31.07
C ASP A 19 23.03 5.21 29.58
N GLY A 20 23.65 6.00 28.71
CA GLY A 20 23.40 5.99 27.26
C GLY A 20 22.20 6.83 26.79
N ILE A 21 21.82 6.66 25.52
CA ILE A 21 20.66 7.32 24.92
C ILE A 21 19.40 6.54 25.30
N GLN A 22 18.37 7.24 25.78
CA GLN A 22 17.03 6.67 26.00
C GLN A 22 16.03 7.36 25.09
N VAL A 23 15.03 6.62 24.59
CA VAL A 23 14.00 7.15 23.69
C VAL A 23 12.60 6.73 24.13
N SER A 24 11.66 7.67 24.08
CA SER A 24 10.26 7.48 24.46
C SER A 24 9.28 8.24 23.56
N GLU A 25 8.03 7.77 23.47
CA GLU A 25 6.91 8.50 22.85
C GLU A 25 6.38 9.60 23.78
N THR A 26 6.66 9.51 25.08
CA THR A 26 6.19 10.47 26.10
C THR A 26 7.34 11.18 26.79
N GLU A 27 7.11 12.43 27.19
CA GLU A 27 8.12 13.24 27.89
C GLU A 27 8.52 12.62 29.26
N GLY A 28 7.59 11.87 29.86
CA GLY A 28 7.78 11.13 31.11
C GLY A 28 8.64 9.87 30.99
N PHE A 29 8.97 9.41 29.77
CA PHE A 29 9.70 8.15 29.52
C PHE A 29 8.97 6.89 30.01
N GLU A 30 7.64 6.95 30.04
CA GLU A 30 6.80 5.82 30.45
C GLU A 30 6.73 4.75 29.35
N GLU A 31 6.83 5.16 28.08
CA GLU A 31 6.69 4.29 26.91
C GLU A 31 7.98 4.27 26.09
N LYS A 32 8.77 3.20 26.23
CA LYS A 32 10.02 3.04 25.47
C LYS A 32 9.74 2.79 24.00
N VAL A 33 10.48 3.48 23.13
CA VAL A 33 10.34 3.33 21.67
C VAL A 33 11.28 2.26 21.16
N GLY A 34 10.72 1.14 20.68
CA GLY A 34 11.46 0.15 19.87
C GLY A 34 11.16 0.26 18.37
N GLN A 35 10.01 0.84 18.03
CA GLN A 35 9.57 1.06 16.65
C GLN A 35 8.55 2.19 16.63
N LEU A 36 8.47 2.90 15.51
CA LEU A 36 7.43 3.88 15.23
C LEU A 36 6.66 3.46 13.97
N LYS A 37 5.38 3.81 13.91
CA LYS A 37 4.48 3.44 12.82
C LYS A 37 3.69 4.66 12.36
N TRP A 38 3.71 4.91 11.06
CA TRP A 38 2.87 5.91 10.41
C TRP A 38 1.88 5.25 9.45
N THR A 39 0.74 5.90 9.31
CA THR A 39 -0.20 5.64 8.22
C THR A 39 0.34 6.19 6.88
N ALA A 40 -0.33 5.89 5.78
CA ALA A 40 0.12 6.28 4.45
C ALA A 40 0.23 7.81 4.27
N GLU A 41 -0.56 8.58 5.01
CA GLU A 41 -0.62 10.05 4.96
C GLU A 41 0.65 10.71 5.49
N GLY A 42 1.43 10.00 6.32
CA GLY A 42 2.64 10.56 6.94
C GLY A 42 2.32 11.69 7.92
N GLY A 43 3.17 12.70 7.96
CA GLY A 43 3.03 13.89 8.81
C GLY A 43 4.09 14.00 9.90
N LEU A 44 3.86 14.95 10.81
CA LEU A 44 4.75 15.23 11.92
C LEU A 44 4.46 14.31 13.11
N ASP A 45 5.51 13.78 13.72
CA ASP A 45 5.41 13.11 15.02
C ASP A 45 6.60 13.48 15.91
N THR A 46 6.46 13.21 17.21
CA THR A 46 7.43 13.57 18.24
C THR A 46 7.94 12.34 18.97
N ILE A 47 9.26 12.28 19.16
CA ILE A 47 9.88 11.42 20.16
C ILE A 47 10.67 12.25 21.16
N TYR A 48 10.80 11.73 22.38
CA TYR A 48 11.58 12.31 23.45
C TYR A 48 12.84 11.50 23.65
N VAL A 49 13.98 12.18 23.67
CA VAL A 49 15.31 11.55 23.74
C VAL A 49 16.06 12.12 24.93
N ALA A 50 16.52 11.27 25.84
CA ALA A 50 17.42 11.65 26.92
C ALA A 50 18.85 11.31 26.52
N SER A 51 19.76 12.28 26.60
CA SER A 51 21.17 12.09 26.27
C SER A 51 22.03 13.09 27.04
N ASN A 52 23.23 12.66 27.47
CA ASN A 52 24.16 13.53 28.19
C ASN A 52 24.99 14.44 27.26
N SER A 53 24.94 14.19 25.95
CA SER A 53 25.72 14.88 24.91
C SER A 53 24.82 15.25 23.73
N PRO A 54 25.19 16.24 22.89
CA PRO A 54 24.40 16.63 21.73
C PRO A 54 24.09 15.44 20.80
N LEU A 55 22.84 15.35 20.37
CA LEU A 55 22.35 14.27 19.51
C LEU A 55 22.80 14.45 18.06
N LYS A 56 23.15 13.33 17.42
CA LYS A 56 23.41 13.18 15.99
C LYS A 56 22.42 12.15 15.44
N LEU A 57 21.59 12.56 14.50
CA LEU A 57 20.57 11.71 13.91
C LEU A 57 20.84 11.50 12.42
N SER A 58 20.64 10.27 11.96
CA SER A 58 20.60 9.95 10.54
C SER A 58 19.48 8.96 10.26
N PHE A 59 18.93 9.01 9.06
CA PHE A 59 17.88 8.09 8.62
C PHE A 59 18.38 7.29 7.42
N GLU A 60 18.16 5.98 7.45
CA GLU A 60 18.52 5.05 6.39
C GLU A 60 17.30 4.23 5.96
N THR A 61 17.17 4.00 4.65
CA THR A 61 16.10 3.19 4.07
C THR A 61 16.59 2.51 2.79
N ASN A 62 15.90 1.44 2.39
CA ASN A 62 16.14 0.77 1.11
C ASN A 62 15.36 1.40 -0.06
N GLU A 63 14.52 2.41 0.23
CA GLU A 63 13.83 3.18 -0.80
C GLU A 63 14.82 4.09 -1.54
N VAL A 64 14.52 4.40 -2.81
CA VAL A 64 15.35 5.27 -3.65
C VAL A 64 15.48 6.67 -3.05
N ASN A 65 14.41 7.15 -2.40
CA ASN A 65 14.34 8.48 -1.80
C ASN A 65 14.10 8.36 -0.30
N ASN A 66 14.81 9.20 0.47
CA ASN A 66 14.52 9.36 1.89
C ASN A 66 13.11 9.93 2.07
N TRP A 67 12.37 9.31 2.99
CA TRP A 67 10.97 9.65 3.27
C TRP A 67 10.73 10.10 4.71
N VAL A 68 11.80 10.21 5.50
CA VAL A 68 11.79 10.78 6.84
C VAL A 68 12.88 11.84 6.92
N LYS A 69 12.54 13.00 7.48
CA LYS A 69 13.50 14.04 7.88
C LYS A 69 13.31 14.39 9.34
N VAL A 70 14.39 14.81 9.99
CA VAL A 70 14.30 15.46 11.30
C VAL A 70 13.92 16.91 11.04
N ASP A 71 12.72 17.31 11.45
CA ASP A 71 12.24 18.69 11.32
C ASP A 71 12.94 19.59 12.35
N LYS A 72 12.92 19.18 13.62
CA LYS A 72 13.49 19.96 14.74
C LYS A 72 13.99 19.08 15.87
N ILE A 73 14.93 19.64 16.63
CA ILE A 73 15.39 19.12 17.91
C ILE A 73 15.32 20.28 18.91
N GLU A 74 14.48 20.14 19.92
CA GLU A 74 14.21 21.18 20.93
C GLU A 74 14.65 20.67 22.31
N ALA A 75 15.61 21.33 22.95
CA ALA A 75 16.03 20.97 24.29
C ALA A 75 14.92 21.30 25.32
N ILE A 76 14.68 20.39 26.26
CA ILE A 76 13.74 20.60 27.36
C ILE A 76 14.48 21.27 28.51
N ALA A 77 14.12 22.52 28.78
CA ALA A 77 14.82 23.37 29.74
C ALA A 77 14.98 22.72 31.12
N GLY A 78 16.20 22.80 31.67
CA GLY A 78 16.51 22.23 32.99
C GLY A 78 16.68 20.71 33.02
N THR A 79 16.71 20.04 31.86
CA THR A 79 16.88 18.59 31.75
C THR A 79 17.95 18.22 30.72
N ASN A 80 18.32 16.94 30.66
CA ASN A 80 19.13 16.33 29.58
C ASN A 80 18.25 15.73 28.46
N LYS A 81 17.00 16.16 28.35
CA LYS A 81 16.02 15.64 27.39
C LYS A 81 15.87 16.59 26.21
N SER A 82 15.58 16.04 25.05
CA SER A 82 15.24 16.77 23.84
C SER A 82 13.97 16.20 23.22
N ARG A 83 13.14 17.08 22.68
CA ARG A 83 12.02 16.76 21.80
C ARG A 83 12.54 16.71 20.37
N VAL A 84 12.46 15.55 19.72
CA VAL A 84 12.82 15.37 18.31
C VAL A 84 11.54 15.26 17.50
N ILE A 85 11.36 16.17 16.55
CA ILE A 85 10.21 16.20 15.65
C ILE A 85 10.64 15.57 14.32
N LEU A 86 9.95 14.53 13.92
CA LEU A 86 10.14 13.83 12.65
C LEU A 86 9.05 14.26 11.68
N ASP A 87 9.41 14.52 10.43
CA ASP A 87 8.46 14.73 9.34
C ASP A 87 8.57 13.58 8.35
N VAL A 88 7.47 12.85 8.21
CA VAL A 88 7.34 11.66 7.37
C VAL A 88 6.54 12.02 6.13
N LEU A 89 7.15 11.87 4.96
CA LEU A 89 6.49 12.18 3.69
C LEU A 89 5.27 11.26 3.47
N PRO A 90 4.17 11.77 2.89
CA PRO A 90 3.05 10.92 2.47
C PRO A 90 3.48 9.89 1.43
N MET A 91 2.71 8.82 1.32
CA MET A 91 2.74 7.87 0.21
C MET A 91 1.72 8.31 -0.84
N GLU A 92 2.04 8.20 -2.14
CA GLU A 92 1.20 8.78 -3.19
C GLU A 92 0.38 7.77 -4.01
N LYS A 93 0.96 6.62 -4.38
CA LYS A 93 0.33 5.67 -5.33
C LYS A 93 0.40 4.20 -4.93
N ILE A 94 1.44 3.84 -4.18
CA ILE A 94 1.68 2.47 -3.73
C ILE A 94 1.83 2.55 -2.22
N TYR A 95 0.91 1.91 -1.50
CA TYR A 95 0.87 1.94 -0.05
C TYR A 95 1.54 0.71 0.58
N LYS A 96 2.40 0.03 -0.18
CA LYS A 96 3.19 -1.11 0.30
C LYS A 96 4.09 -0.64 1.42
N LYS A 97 4.04 -1.34 2.55
CA LYS A 97 4.82 -1.01 3.74
C LYS A 97 6.30 -0.80 3.40
N ARG A 98 6.81 0.40 3.67
CA ARG A 98 8.22 0.76 3.63
C ARG A 98 8.82 0.81 5.03
N VAL A 99 10.12 0.52 5.11
CA VAL A 99 10.86 0.43 6.37
C VAL A 99 12.14 1.25 6.29
N GLY A 100 12.44 1.95 7.36
CA GLY A 100 13.70 2.65 7.55
C GLY A 100 14.16 2.56 8.99
N VAL A 101 15.38 3.03 9.24
CA VAL A 101 16.01 3.04 10.55
C VAL A 101 16.46 4.45 10.86
N LEU A 102 15.99 4.98 11.99
CA LEU A 102 16.51 6.20 12.57
C LEU A 102 17.65 5.80 13.52
N ASN A 103 18.85 6.28 13.21
CA ASN A 103 20.03 6.10 14.03
C ASN A 103 20.17 7.34 14.92
N LEU A 104 20.12 7.15 16.24
CA LEU A 104 20.41 8.18 17.22
C LEU A 104 21.77 7.88 17.84
N ASN A 105 22.71 8.79 17.65
CA ASN A 105 24.05 8.71 18.21
C ASN A 105 24.38 9.99 18.98
N ASN A 106 25.44 9.94 19.77
CA ASN A 106 26.08 11.13 20.34
C ASN A 106 27.61 10.91 20.31
N ASP A 107 28.38 11.82 20.90
CA ASP A 107 29.85 11.70 20.95
C ASP A 107 30.35 10.76 22.06
N ASP A 108 29.44 10.19 22.86
CA ASP A 108 29.79 9.23 23.90
C ASP A 108 30.00 7.84 23.27
N THR A 109 31.09 7.17 23.65
CA THR A 109 31.42 5.85 23.09
C THR A 109 30.35 4.81 23.47
N TYR A 110 29.85 4.06 22.48
CA TYR A 110 28.91 2.92 22.64
C TYR A 110 27.46 3.24 23.05
N SER A 111 26.93 4.43 22.75
CA SER A 111 25.60 4.91 23.19
C SER A 111 24.49 4.88 22.11
N GLY A 112 24.75 4.35 20.92
CA GLY A 112 23.84 4.45 19.77
C GLY A 112 22.53 3.66 19.94
N VAL A 113 21.41 4.27 19.54
CA VAL A 113 20.08 3.67 19.53
C VAL A 113 19.53 3.63 18.11
N PHE A 114 18.96 2.49 17.74
CA PHE A 114 18.33 2.27 16.44
C PHE A 114 16.82 2.13 16.61
N ILE A 115 16.06 2.96 15.92
CA ILE A 115 14.59 2.89 15.93
C ILE A 115 14.12 2.50 14.55
N ARG A 116 13.30 1.44 14.48
CA ARG A 116 12.67 1.03 13.22
C ARG A 116 11.44 1.89 12.94
N LEU A 117 11.42 2.54 11.79
CA LEU A 117 10.27 3.30 11.30
C LEU A 117 9.56 2.48 10.24
N ASN A 118 8.24 2.40 10.35
CA ASN A 118 7.38 1.70 9.40
C ASN A 118 6.31 2.66 8.89
N GLN A 119 6.08 2.69 7.58
CA GLN A 119 4.96 3.44 7.00
C GLN A 119 4.24 2.62 5.96
N GLY A 120 2.91 2.73 5.91
CA GLY A 120 2.06 2.04 4.95
C GLY A 120 1.62 0.66 5.44
N TYR A 121 1.13 -0.15 4.50
CA TYR A 121 0.32 -1.33 4.80
C TYR A 121 0.97 -2.63 4.33
N ASN A 122 0.69 -3.72 5.04
CA ASN A 122 1.01 -5.04 4.54
C ASN A 122 0.12 -5.34 3.33
N MET A 123 0.65 -6.05 2.34
CA MET A 123 -0.12 -6.43 1.15
C MET A 123 -0.60 -7.86 1.23
N ARG A 124 -1.84 -8.07 0.80
CA ARG A 124 -2.46 -9.37 0.60
C ARG A 124 -2.40 -9.80 -0.86
N VAL A 125 -2.59 -8.85 -1.77
CA VAL A 125 -2.52 -9.04 -3.22
C VAL A 125 -1.66 -7.92 -3.80
N GLU A 126 -0.75 -8.31 -4.70
CA GLU A 126 0.08 -7.43 -5.52
C GLU A 126 0.10 -8.02 -6.93
N GLU A 127 -0.69 -7.43 -7.83
CA GLU A 127 -0.71 -7.80 -9.24
C GLU A 127 -0.48 -6.56 -10.10
N ASN A 128 0.63 -6.55 -10.81
CA ASN A 128 1.02 -5.49 -11.75
C ASN A 128 1.24 -6.03 -13.17
N PHE A 129 0.82 -7.27 -13.42
CA PHE A 129 0.92 -7.96 -14.70
C PHE A 129 2.29 -7.90 -15.38
N ALA A 130 3.36 -7.59 -14.65
CA ALA A 130 4.69 -7.38 -15.23
C ALA A 130 5.26 -8.65 -15.86
N TRP A 131 4.69 -9.81 -15.53
CA TRP A 131 4.98 -11.12 -16.12
C TRP A 131 4.36 -11.32 -17.51
N LEU A 132 3.41 -10.48 -17.94
CA LEU A 132 2.92 -10.42 -19.31
C LEU A 132 3.86 -9.59 -20.17
N LYS A 133 4.38 -10.18 -21.25
CA LYS A 133 5.38 -9.58 -22.15
C LYS A 133 4.89 -9.56 -23.61
N TYR A 134 3.66 -9.11 -23.82
CA TYR A 134 3.00 -9.14 -25.12
C TYR A 134 2.97 -7.78 -25.82
N GLY A 135 3.60 -7.71 -27.00
CA GLY A 135 3.61 -6.49 -27.81
C GLY A 135 4.46 -5.35 -27.23
N SER A 136 4.21 -4.14 -27.72
CA SER A 136 4.95 -2.93 -27.34
C SER A 136 4.51 -2.32 -26.02
N GLY A 137 3.34 -2.71 -25.50
CA GLY A 137 2.69 -2.04 -24.37
C GLY A 137 2.01 -0.72 -24.74
N SER A 138 1.93 -0.37 -26.02
CA SER A 138 1.16 0.81 -26.45
C SER A 138 -0.34 0.48 -26.47
N PRO A 139 -1.20 1.28 -25.81
CA PRO A 139 -2.65 1.08 -25.88
C PRO A 139 -3.22 1.37 -27.28
N LEU A 140 -2.42 1.95 -28.18
CA LEU A 140 -2.78 2.22 -29.57
C LEU A 140 -2.40 1.08 -30.54
N ASP A 141 -1.59 0.11 -30.11
CA ASP A 141 -1.20 -1.04 -30.93
C ASP A 141 -1.65 -2.36 -30.27
N LEU A 142 -2.88 -2.75 -30.59
CA LEU A 142 -3.48 -3.98 -30.10
C LEU A 142 -3.08 -5.21 -30.94
N SER A 143 -2.35 -5.04 -32.04
CA SER A 143 -2.06 -6.13 -33.00
C SER A 143 -1.20 -7.25 -32.43
N LYS A 144 -0.50 -6.97 -31.33
CA LYS A 144 0.39 -7.90 -30.60
C LYS A 144 -0.11 -8.23 -29.20
N ALA A 145 -1.34 -7.85 -28.85
CA ALA A 145 -1.98 -8.30 -27.63
C ALA A 145 -2.35 -9.79 -27.76
N THR A 146 -2.22 -10.55 -26.68
CA THR A 146 -2.43 -12.01 -26.70
C THR A 146 -3.68 -12.37 -25.91
N PRO A 147 -4.68 -13.00 -26.54
CA PRO A 147 -5.86 -13.49 -25.83
C PRO A 147 -5.51 -14.43 -24.68
N MET A 148 -6.26 -14.35 -23.58
CA MET A 148 -6.09 -15.21 -22.41
C MET A 148 -6.21 -16.70 -22.76
N ALA A 149 -7.00 -17.02 -23.79
CA ALA A 149 -7.09 -18.39 -24.34
C ALA A 149 -5.73 -18.94 -24.78
N GLN A 150 -4.83 -18.07 -25.27
CA GLN A 150 -3.53 -18.40 -25.83
C GLN A 150 -2.38 -18.24 -24.83
N TRP A 151 -2.67 -17.91 -23.57
CA TRP A 151 -1.65 -17.85 -22.53
C TRP A 151 -0.96 -19.20 -22.33
N THR A 152 0.31 -19.13 -21.95
CA THR A 152 1.12 -20.30 -21.59
C THR A 152 0.55 -20.98 -20.34
N ALA A 153 0.94 -22.24 -20.12
CA ALA A 153 0.50 -22.98 -18.94
C ALA A 153 0.88 -22.26 -17.63
N THR A 154 2.11 -21.72 -17.54
CA THR A 154 2.59 -20.96 -16.37
C THR A 154 1.76 -19.72 -16.11
N GLN A 155 1.37 -18.99 -17.15
CA GLN A 155 0.53 -17.80 -17.02
C GLN A 155 -0.88 -18.16 -16.55
N LYS A 156 -1.47 -19.23 -17.08
CA LYS A 156 -2.78 -19.73 -16.63
C LYS A 156 -2.76 -20.22 -15.18
N GLN A 157 -1.62 -20.74 -14.70
CA GLN A 157 -1.45 -21.17 -13.31
C GLN A 157 -1.50 -20.03 -12.29
N ILE A 158 -1.33 -18.78 -12.71
CA ILE A 158 -1.48 -17.61 -11.82
C ILE A 158 -2.93 -17.48 -11.33
N GLY A 159 -3.91 -18.03 -12.07
CA GLY A 159 -5.27 -18.25 -11.60
C GLY A 159 -6.29 -17.16 -11.93
N TRP A 160 -5.90 -16.16 -12.73
CA TRP A 160 -6.86 -15.23 -13.33
C TRP A 160 -7.78 -15.96 -14.31
N THR A 161 -9.06 -15.62 -14.29
CA THR A 161 -10.08 -16.22 -15.15
C THR A 161 -10.93 -15.14 -15.83
N SER A 162 -11.55 -15.48 -16.97
CA SER A 162 -12.43 -14.54 -17.68
C SER A 162 -13.66 -15.22 -18.23
N SER A 163 -14.79 -14.50 -18.25
CA SER A 163 -16.01 -14.94 -18.92
C SER A 163 -15.84 -15.11 -20.44
N ASN A 164 -14.91 -14.37 -21.05
CA ASN A 164 -14.55 -14.51 -22.46
C ASN A 164 -13.05 -14.30 -22.63
N THR A 165 -12.33 -15.42 -22.78
CA THR A 165 -10.88 -15.45 -22.91
C THR A 165 -10.35 -15.02 -24.29
N ALA A 166 -11.22 -14.86 -25.28
CA ALA A 166 -10.87 -14.30 -26.59
C ALA A 166 -10.85 -12.77 -26.57
N SER A 167 -11.76 -12.15 -25.79
CA SER A 167 -11.89 -10.69 -25.64
C SER A 167 -11.24 -10.15 -24.37
N THR A 168 -10.40 -10.97 -23.72
CA THR A 168 -9.57 -10.58 -22.58
C THR A 168 -8.13 -10.79 -22.99
N LEU A 169 -7.38 -9.71 -23.17
CA LEU A 169 -6.07 -9.73 -23.81
C LEU A 169 -4.99 -9.33 -22.81
N GLY A 170 -3.90 -10.09 -22.78
CA GLY A 170 -2.66 -9.68 -22.11
C GLY A 170 -1.84 -8.75 -23.00
N MET A 171 -1.33 -7.68 -22.43
CA MET A 171 -0.40 -6.73 -23.06
C MET A 171 0.95 -6.74 -22.33
N ASN A 172 1.88 -5.84 -22.66
CA ASN A 172 3.17 -5.76 -21.98
C ASN A 172 3.00 -5.00 -20.67
N GLY A 173 2.87 -5.76 -19.57
CA GLY A 173 2.74 -5.21 -18.21
C GLY A 173 1.33 -4.86 -17.77
N TYR A 174 0.27 -5.16 -18.53
CA TYR A 174 -1.12 -4.86 -18.12
C TYR A 174 -2.13 -5.68 -18.94
N MET A 175 -3.41 -5.55 -18.61
CA MET A 175 -4.52 -6.26 -19.26
C MET A 175 -5.42 -5.31 -20.06
N LEU A 176 -5.98 -5.82 -21.16
CA LEU A 176 -7.07 -5.20 -21.91
C LEU A 176 -8.33 -6.07 -21.77
N LEU A 177 -9.40 -5.47 -21.26
CA LEU A 177 -10.70 -6.08 -21.05
C LEU A 177 -11.69 -5.60 -22.11
N GLY A 178 -12.35 -6.53 -22.79
CA GLY A 178 -13.41 -6.21 -23.75
C GLY A 178 -12.93 -6.11 -25.19
N ALA A 179 -13.90 -5.96 -26.08
CA ALA A 179 -13.74 -5.71 -27.51
C ALA A 179 -14.61 -4.51 -27.93
N ALA A 180 -14.58 -4.18 -29.22
CA ALA A 180 -15.36 -3.06 -29.77
C ALA A 180 -16.88 -3.26 -29.66
N ASP A 181 -17.34 -4.49 -29.45
CA ASP A 181 -18.75 -4.89 -29.41
C ASP A 181 -19.09 -5.80 -28.20
N GLN A 182 -18.10 -6.14 -27.37
CA GLN A 182 -18.28 -7.13 -26.30
C GLN A 182 -17.64 -6.70 -24.98
N GLY A 183 -18.40 -6.80 -23.89
CA GLY A 183 -17.88 -6.73 -22.53
C GLY A 183 -17.30 -8.07 -22.05
N VAL A 184 -16.47 -8.02 -21.00
CA VAL A 184 -15.92 -9.21 -20.33
C VAL A 184 -15.94 -9.04 -18.82
N ASN A 185 -15.86 -10.15 -18.09
CA ASN A 185 -15.60 -10.18 -16.66
C ASN A 185 -14.23 -10.84 -16.42
N LEU A 186 -13.26 -10.07 -15.92
CA LEU A 186 -11.99 -10.60 -15.41
C LEU A 186 -12.14 -10.87 -13.92
N SER A 187 -11.87 -12.10 -13.49
CA SER A 187 -11.94 -12.52 -12.09
C SER A 187 -10.56 -12.93 -11.57
N SER A 188 -10.20 -12.41 -10.41
CA SER A 188 -8.98 -12.80 -9.70
C SER A 188 -9.04 -14.26 -9.24
N PRO A 189 -7.90 -14.86 -8.84
CA PRO A 189 -7.90 -15.99 -7.94
C PRO A 189 -8.74 -15.70 -6.69
N ILE A 190 -9.24 -16.76 -6.06
CA ILE A 190 -9.92 -16.65 -4.77
C ILE A 190 -8.86 -16.52 -3.67
N TYR A 191 -8.83 -15.39 -2.98
CA TYR A 191 -7.89 -15.13 -1.90
C TYR A 191 -8.53 -15.52 -0.56
N PRO A 192 -7.98 -16.49 0.19
CA PRO A 192 -8.50 -16.86 1.51
C PRO A 192 -8.19 -15.80 2.56
N GLY A 193 -8.64 -15.99 3.80
CA GLY A 193 -8.14 -15.39 5.04
C GLY A 193 -8.68 -14.02 5.46
N LEU A 194 -9.91 -13.65 5.08
CA LEU A 194 -10.57 -12.46 5.63
C LEU A 194 -10.74 -12.53 7.16
N GLU A 195 -10.82 -13.72 7.77
CA GLU A 195 -11.10 -13.90 9.21
C GLU A 195 -10.24 -13.03 10.15
N LYS A 196 -8.99 -12.74 9.79
CA LYS A 196 -8.04 -11.93 10.59
C LYS A 196 -7.93 -10.46 10.17
N ASP A 197 -8.59 -10.05 9.10
CA ASP A 197 -8.55 -8.67 8.61
C ASP A 197 -9.88 -7.99 8.93
N SER A 198 -9.83 -6.76 9.43
CA SER A 198 -11.03 -5.96 9.72
C SER A 198 -11.39 -5.07 8.53
N LEU A 199 -10.37 -4.49 7.89
CA LEU A 199 -10.50 -3.53 6.81
C LEU A 199 -9.36 -3.71 5.80
N LEU A 200 -9.70 -3.68 4.52
CA LEU A 200 -8.78 -3.75 3.40
C LEU A 200 -8.93 -2.50 2.53
N LEU A 201 -7.84 -2.10 1.87
CA LEU A 201 -7.85 -1.07 0.83
C LEU A 201 -7.54 -1.73 -0.52
N LEU A 202 -8.51 -1.72 -1.43
CA LEU A 202 -8.35 -2.12 -2.82
C LEU A 202 -7.87 -0.91 -3.63
N THR A 203 -6.77 -1.05 -4.35
CA THR A 203 -6.35 -0.08 -5.36
C THR A 203 -6.16 -0.74 -6.71
N PHE A 204 -6.41 -0.01 -7.79
CA PHE A 204 -6.09 -0.44 -9.16
C PHE A 204 -6.07 0.77 -10.10
N ASP A 205 -5.35 0.64 -11.20
CA ASP A 205 -5.36 1.64 -12.28
C ASP A 205 -6.28 1.14 -13.41
N ALA A 206 -7.15 2.01 -13.93
CA ALA A 206 -8.01 1.67 -15.06
C ALA A 206 -8.31 2.85 -15.97
N VAL A 207 -8.23 2.65 -17.29
CA VAL A 207 -8.55 3.67 -18.29
C VAL A 207 -9.38 3.13 -19.45
N GLY A 208 -10.28 3.98 -19.96
CA GLY A 208 -11.09 3.70 -21.14
C GLY A 208 -10.26 3.81 -22.42
N TYR A 209 -10.62 2.99 -23.41
CA TYR A 209 -9.97 3.01 -24.72
C TYR A 209 -10.37 4.23 -25.56
N ILE A 210 -9.38 4.85 -26.20
CA ILE A 210 -9.56 5.84 -27.25
C ILE A 210 -8.67 5.48 -28.45
N SER A 211 -9.22 5.47 -29.66
CA SER A 211 -8.48 5.06 -30.86
C SER A 211 -7.45 6.10 -31.31
N LYS A 212 -6.57 5.72 -32.25
CA LYS A 212 -5.66 6.66 -32.94
C LYS A 212 -6.39 7.80 -33.67
N ALA A 213 -7.67 7.62 -33.98
CA ALA A 213 -8.51 8.63 -34.61
C ALA A 213 -9.32 9.45 -33.58
N GLY A 214 -9.09 9.25 -32.28
CA GLY A 214 -9.82 9.94 -31.20
C GLY A 214 -11.21 9.39 -30.91
N LEU A 215 -11.57 8.21 -31.43
CA LEU A 215 -12.86 7.57 -31.15
C LEU A 215 -12.82 6.90 -29.79
N LYS A 216 -13.70 7.33 -28.90
CA LYS A 216 -13.83 6.83 -27.53
C LYS A 216 -14.81 5.67 -27.47
N ASP A 217 -14.43 4.59 -26.81
CA ASP A 217 -15.36 3.54 -26.39
C ASP A 217 -16.18 4.02 -25.18
N LYS A 218 -17.13 3.21 -24.68
CA LYS A 218 -17.75 3.49 -23.37
C LYS A 218 -16.70 3.45 -22.24
N ASP A 219 -17.03 4.06 -21.12
CA ASP A 219 -16.08 4.38 -20.03
C ASP A 219 -16.49 3.83 -18.66
N LYS A 220 -17.31 2.78 -18.61
CA LYS A 220 -17.79 2.22 -17.35
C LYS A 220 -17.07 0.93 -16.99
N LEU A 221 -16.59 0.84 -15.76
CA LEU A 221 -16.06 -0.41 -15.19
C LEU A 221 -16.85 -0.74 -13.94
N THR A 222 -17.40 -1.95 -13.89
CA THR A 222 -18.02 -2.46 -12.66
C THR A 222 -16.99 -3.28 -11.90
N VAL A 223 -16.71 -2.88 -10.66
CA VAL A 223 -15.91 -3.64 -9.71
C VAL A 223 -16.85 -4.38 -8.79
N LYS A 224 -16.75 -5.70 -8.77
CA LYS A 224 -17.58 -6.57 -7.92
C LYS A 224 -16.70 -7.38 -6.97
N LEU A 225 -17.18 -7.52 -5.75
CA LEU A 225 -16.59 -8.29 -4.68
C LEU A 225 -17.43 -9.54 -4.43
N VAL A 226 -16.79 -10.70 -4.44
CA VAL A 226 -17.41 -11.96 -4.01
C VAL A 226 -16.81 -12.35 -2.66
N GLY A 227 -17.66 -12.46 -1.64
CA GLY A 227 -17.24 -12.78 -0.27
C GLY A 227 -16.81 -11.57 0.59
N ALA A 228 -16.95 -10.34 0.06
CA ALA A 228 -16.68 -9.08 0.75
C ALA A 228 -17.68 -8.00 0.33
N GLU A 229 -17.73 -6.90 1.07
CA GLU A 229 -18.55 -5.72 0.81
C GLU A 229 -17.67 -4.46 0.79
N PHE A 230 -18.09 -3.44 0.05
CA PHE A 230 -17.52 -2.10 0.16
C PHE A 230 -17.96 -1.42 1.47
N GLU A 231 -17.38 -0.28 1.79
CA GLU A 231 -17.71 0.50 2.99
C GLU A 231 -19.22 0.74 3.19
N ASN A 232 -19.95 1.02 2.10
CA ASN A 232 -21.40 1.25 2.10
C ASN A 232 -22.25 -0.04 2.20
N GLY A 233 -21.63 -1.22 2.28
CA GLY A 233 -22.31 -2.51 2.35
C GLY A 233 -22.69 -3.12 1.00
N GLU A 234 -22.40 -2.45 -0.12
CA GLU A 234 -22.65 -3.00 -1.45
C GLU A 234 -21.56 -3.99 -1.85
N THR A 235 -21.88 -4.92 -2.75
CA THR A 235 -20.91 -5.88 -3.31
C THR A 235 -20.42 -5.49 -4.69
N SER A 236 -20.91 -4.38 -5.26
CA SER A 236 -20.50 -3.88 -6.57
C SER A 236 -20.50 -2.36 -6.62
N LYS A 237 -19.54 -1.79 -7.33
CA LYS A 237 -19.46 -0.35 -7.64
C LYS A 237 -19.22 -0.16 -9.13
N VAL A 238 -19.84 0.86 -9.72
CA VAL A 238 -19.55 1.29 -11.08
C VAL A 238 -18.69 2.55 -11.02
N VAL A 239 -17.57 2.54 -11.74
CA VAL A 239 -16.71 3.71 -11.91
C VAL A 239 -16.78 4.25 -13.33
N THR A 240 -16.56 5.55 -13.46
CA THR A 240 -16.39 6.22 -14.76
C THR A 240 -14.90 6.40 -14.98
N LEU A 241 -14.41 5.94 -16.12
CA LEU A 241 -13.00 5.93 -16.47
C LEU A 241 -12.63 7.19 -17.24
N ALA A 242 -11.42 7.70 -16.99
CA ALA A 242 -10.80 8.65 -17.88
C ALA A 242 -10.30 7.94 -19.16
N TYR A 243 -10.06 8.73 -20.21
CA TYR A 243 -9.36 8.28 -21.41
C TYR A 243 -7.95 8.85 -21.39
N TYR A 244 -6.97 8.04 -21.81
CA TYR A 244 -5.61 8.52 -21.99
C TYR A 244 -5.48 9.52 -23.14
N ASP A 245 -4.43 10.33 -23.13
CA ASP A 245 -4.11 11.22 -24.24
C ASP A 245 -3.42 10.47 -25.38
N TYR A 246 -4.19 10.05 -26.38
CA TYR A 246 -3.69 9.32 -27.56
C TYR A 246 -2.69 10.09 -28.42
N GLN A 247 -2.55 11.41 -28.23
CA GLN A 247 -1.60 12.25 -28.95
C GLN A 247 -0.29 12.45 -28.17
N SER A 248 -0.25 12.06 -26.89
CA SER A 248 0.92 12.22 -26.05
C SER A 248 2.11 11.41 -26.57
N ALA A 249 3.25 12.08 -26.74
CA ALA A 249 4.52 11.40 -27.03
C ALA A 249 5.00 10.52 -25.85
N LEU A 250 4.47 10.76 -24.65
CA LEU A 250 4.78 10.03 -23.41
C LEU A 250 3.65 9.09 -22.99
N LEU A 251 2.78 8.71 -23.93
CA LEU A 251 1.57 7.91 -23.67
C LEU A 251 1.82 6.69 -22.78
N LEU A 252 2.91 5.95 -22.99
CA LEU A 252 3.22 4.75 -22.20
C LEU A 252 3.40 5.03 -20.71
N SER A 253 3.93 6.20 -20.35
CA SER A 253 4.12 6.59 -18.95
C SER A 253 2.94 7.39 -18.39
N THR A 254 2.24 8.16 -19.23
CA THR A 254 1.19 9.09 -18.78
C THR A 254 -0.21 8.51 -18.86
N MET A 255 -0.44 7.35 -19.51
CA MET A 255 -1.79 6.82 -19.71
C MET A 255 -2.56 6.55 -18.41
N TRP A 256 -1.87 6.33 -17.29
CA TRP A 256 -2.46 6.02 -15.99
C TRP A 256 -2.66 7.24 -15.09
N GLU A 257 -2.22 8.43 -15.51
CA GLU A 257 -2.33 9.64 -14.69
C GLU A 257 -3.78 9.96 -14.36
N GLY A 258 -4.06 10.19 -13.06
CA GLY A 258 -5.42 10.47 -12.57
C GLY A 258 -6.41 9.31 -12.71
N SER A 259 -5.93 8.09 -12.96
CA SER A 259 -6.76 6.93 -13.30
C SER A 259 -6.63 5.78 -12.29
N GLN A 260 -6.11 6.09 -11.10
CA GLN A 260 -6.09 5.18 -9.95
C GLN A 260 -7.41 5.27 -9.19
N PHE A 261 -7.93 4.11 -8.80
CA PHE A 261 -9.14 3.98 -8.00
C PHE A 261 -8.79 3.34 -6.66
N GLU A 262 -9.46 3.81 -5.60
CA GLU A 262 -9.25 3.35 -4.23
C GLU A 262 -10.59 3.02 -3.57
N PHE A 263 -10.71 1.83 -3.00
CA PHE A 263 -11.91 1.40 -2.30
C PHE A 263 -11.59 0.71 -0.98
N VAL A 264 -12.29 1.16 0.05
CA VAL A 264 -12.36 0.43 1.33
C VAL A 264 -13.24 -0.81 1.16
N VAL A 265 -12.68 -1.96 1.51
CA VAL A 265 -13.30 -3.28 1.45
C VAL A 265 -13.32 -3.87 2.85
N LYS A 266 -14.46 -4.45 3.23
CA LYS A 266 -14.69 -5.06 4.54
C LYS A 266 -15.37 -6.41 4.41
N LYS A 267 -15.43 -7.14 5.53
CA LYS A 267 -16.24 -8.35 5.63
C LYS A 267 -17.72 -8.04 5.40
N PRO A 268 -18.48 -8.99 4.83
CA PRO A 268 -19.91 -8.83 4.70
C PRO A 268 -20.58 -8.81 6.07
N ASN A 269 -21.57 -7.94 6.26
CA ASN A 269 -22.31 -7.86 7.52
C ASN A 269 -23.13 -9.13 7.77
N LEU A 270 -23.70 -9.67 6.69
CA LEU A 270 -24.43 -10.94 6.68
C LEU A 270 -23.44 -12.04 6.27
N ASN A 271 -22.95 -12.82 7.24
CA ASN A 271 -21.91 -13.86 7.10
C ASN A 271 -20.44 -13.38 7.25
N PRO A 272 -20.06 -12.83 8.42
CA PRO A 272 -18.69 -12.37 8.69
C PRO A 272 -17.65 -13.51 8.71
N THR A 273 -18.10 -14.78 8.69
CA THR A 273 -17.26 -15.97 8.58
C THR A 273 -16.86 -16.30 7.14
N ALA A 274 -17.33 -15.53 6.14
CA ALA A 274 -16.84 -15.64 4.77
C ALA A 274 -15.31 -15.44 4.76
N SER A 275 -14.60 -16.52 4.48
CA SER A 275 -13.15 -16.61 4.65
C SER A 275 -12.39 -16.38 3.36
N THR A 276 -13.04 -15.90 2.29
CA THR A 276 -12.41 -15.71 0.98
C THR A 276 -12.95 -14.46 0.28
N ILE A 277 -12.10 -13.82 -0.52
CA ILE A 277 -12.45 -12.70 -1.40
C ILE A 277 -12.03 -13.03 -2.84
N GLN A 278 -12.90 -12.72 -3.79
CA GLN A 278 -12.55 -12.65 -5.21
C GLN A 278 -12.95 -11.29 -5.76
N LEU A 279 -12.04 -10.67 -6.50
CA LEU A 279 -12.24 -9.42 -7.21
C LEU A 279 -12.71 -9.73 -8.63
N GLN A 280 -13.71 -8.98 -9.09
CA GLN A 280 -14.24 -9.08 -10.45
C GLN A 280 -14.29 -7.70 -11.10
N PHE A 281 -13.76 -7.60 -12.32
CA PHE A 281 -13.69 -6.38 -13.11
C PHE A 281 -14.47 -6.60 -14.40
N MET A 282 -15.60 -5.90 -14.54
CA MET A 282 -16.58 -6.16 -15.59
C MET A 282 -16.74 -4.95 -16.50
N THR A 283 -16.56 -5.15 -17.80
CA THR A 283 -16.83 -4.15 -18.83
C THR A 283 -18.17 -4.42 -19.50
N GLY A 284 -18.74 -3.37 -20.09
CA GLY A 284 -19.92 -3.47 -20.95
C GLY A 284 -21.28 -3.67 -20.25
N ASP A 285 -21.47 -3.13 -19.04
CA ASP A 285 -22.76 -3.06 -18.33
C ASP A 285 -23.55 -4.39 -18.22
N GLN A 286 -22.87 -5.55 -18.32
CA GLN A 286 -23.49 -6.88 -18.43
C GLN A 286 -24.41 -7.07 -19.65
N GLN A 287 -24.32 -6.22 -20.67
CA GLN A 287 -25.10 -6.29 -21.90
C GLN A 287 -24.20 -6.67 -23.08
N GLU A 288 -24.63 -7.67 -23.84
CA GLU A 288 -24.10 -7.93 -25.19
C GLU A 288 -24.32 -6.66 -26.03
N GLU A 289 -23.30 -6.20 -26.75
CA GLU A 289 -23.30 -4.94 -27.54
C GLU A 289 -23.03 -3.64 -26.79
N SER A 290 -21.93 -3.61 -26.03
CA SER A 290 -21.42 -2.35 -25.48
C SER A 290 -19.90 -2.29 -25.64
N GLY A 291 -19.45 -1.69 -26.74
CA GLY A 291 -18.04 -1.40 -26.95
C GLY A 291 -17.44 -0.65 -25.76
N ASN A 292 -16.61 -1.35 -25.00
CA ASN A 292 -16.08 -0.88 -23.72
C ASN A 292 -14.76 -1.58 -23.44
N ARG A 293 -13.75 -1.22 -24.23
CA ARG A 293 -12.37 -1.65 -23.99
C ARG A 293 -11.78 -0.86 -22.85
N VAL A 294 -11.32 -1.57 -21.84
CA VAL A 294 -10.71 -1.01 -20.63
C VAL A 294 -9.32 -1.60 -20.43
N PHE A 295 -8.34 -0.74 -20.21
CA PHE A 295 -7.02 -1.17 -19.74
C PHE A 295 -7.02 -1.17 -18.21
N ILE A 296 -6.45 -2.21 -17.60
CA ILE A 296 -6.37 -2.35 -16.14
C ILE A 296 -4.99 -2.88 -15.70
N ASP A 297 -4.48 -2.34 -14.60
CA ASP A 297 -3.21 -2.72 -13.99
C ASP A 297 -3.17 -2.41 -12.48
N ASN A 298 -2.06 -2.75 -11.80
CA ASN A 298 -1.72 -2.38 -10.42
C ASN A 298 -2.81 -2.70 -9.39
N ILE A 299 -3.38 -3.89 -9.49
CA ILE A 299 -4.42 -4.39 -8.59
C ILE A 299 -3.78 -4.83 -7.28
N ASN A 300 -4.03 -4.07 -6.21
CA ASN A 300 -3.49 -4.33 -4.88
C ASN A 300 -4.60 -4.42 -3.84
N LEU A 301 -4.41 -5.31 -2.86
CA LEU A 301 -5.20 -5.34 -1.63
C LEU A 301 -4.27 -5.15 -0.45
N TYR A 302 -4.41 -4.02 0.23
CA TYR A 302 -3.67 -3.67 1.44
C TYR A 302 -4.47 -4.03 2.69
N ILE A 303 -3.79 -4.42 3.76
CA ILE A 303 -4.39 -4.62 5.08
C ILE A 303 -4.18 -3.36 5.90
N THR A 304 -5.25 -2.59 6.08
CA THR A 304 -5.19 -1.30 6.78
C THR A 304 -5.35 -1.46 8.29
N ASP A 305 -6.16 -2.44 8.73
CA ASP A 305 -6.32 -2.80 10.15
C ASP A 305 -6.20 -4.31 10.37
N GLN A 306 -5.29 -4.70 11.26
CA GLN A 306 -5.14 -6.08 11.71
C GLN A 306 -6.15 -6.37 12.83
N PHE A 307 -6.92 -7.45 12.72
CA PHE A 307 -7.70 -7.94 13.85
C PHE A 307 -6.77 -8.31 15.00
N THR A 308 -6.82 -7.54 16.07
CA THR A 308 -6.13 -7.90 17.31
C THR A 308 -7.16 -8.59 18.20
N PRO A 309 -7.09 -9.91 18.43
CA PRO A 309 -7.99 -10.57 19.36
C PRO A 309 -7.81 -9.92 20.73
N VAL A 310 -8.90 -9.42 21.30
CA VAL A 310 -8.91 -8.97 22.70
C VAL A 310 -8.51 -10.18 23.55
N LYS A 311 -7.35 -10.10 24.19
CA LYS A 311 -6.97 -11.08 25.22
C LYS A 311 -8.02 -10.93 26.34
N LYS A 312 -8.88 -11.93 26.49
CA LYS A 312 -9.74 -12.08 27.65
C LYS A 312 -8.91 -12.50 28.86
#